data_AF-A0A7X8IIJ2-F1
#
_entry.id   AF-A0A7X8IIJ2-F1
#
_cell.length_a   1.000
_cell.length_b   1.000
_cell.length_c   1.000
_cell.angle_alpha   90.00
_cell.angle_beta   90.00
_cell.angle_gamma   90.00
#
_symmetry.space_group_name_H-M   'P 1'
#
loop_
_entity.id
_entity.type
_entity.pdbx_description
1 polymer ?
#
loop_
_entity_poly.entity_id
_entity_poly.type
_entity_poly.pdbx_seq_one_letter_code
_entity_poly.pdbx_strand_id
1 'polypeptide(L)' 'KDRAGHDLRYAIDPTKLSEELGWNPSLQFEEGLEKTVSWYLANQEWMDHVTSGQYQSYYQKQYGER' A
#
# COMPACT_ATOMS: atom_id res chain seq x y z
N LYS A 1 -7.74 -11.40 -18.74
CA LYS A 1 -6.28 -11.18 -18.65
C LYS A 1 -6.02 -10.45 -17.34
N ASP A 2 -5.36 -11.10 -16.38
CA ASP A 2 -5.09 -10.46 -15.07
C ASP A 2 -4.19 -9.23 -15.25
N ARG A 3 -4.50 -8.13 -14.57
CA ARG A 3 -3.73 -6.87 -14.50
C ARG A 3 -3.29 -6.29 -15.86
N ALA A 4 -4.23 -6.17 -16.80
CA ALA A 4 -3.95 -5.50 -18.08
C ALA A 4 -3.54 -4.04 -17.85
N GLY A 5 -2.35 -3.65 -18.31
CA GLY A 5 -1.85 -2.28 -18.21
C GLY A 5 -0.98 -1.97 -16.99
N HIS A 6 -0.54 -2.98 -16.23
CA HIS A 6 0.43 -2.75 -15.15
C HIS A 6 1.84 -2.55 -15.73
N ASP A 7 2.44 -1.39 -15.45
CA ASP A 7 3.84 -1.14 -15.78
C ASP A 7 4.76 -2.07 -14.98
N LEU A 8 5.90 -2.42 -15.58
CA LEU A 8 6.83 -3.37 -15.00
C LEU A 8 7.75 -2.75 -13.94
N ARG A 9 7.99 -1.43 -14.01
CA ARG A 9 8.98 -0.77 -13.16
C ARG A 9 8.63 0.68 -12.90
N TYR A 10 8.63 1.03 -11.61
CA TYR A 10 8.70 2.41 -11.15
C TYR A 10 9.98 2.59 -10.33
N ALA A 11 10.67 3.71 -10.55
CA ALA A 11 11.81 4.13 -9.75
C ALA A 11 11.86 5.66 -9.74
N ILE A 12 12.03 6.23 -8.56
CA ILE A 12 12.10 7.68 -8.34
C ILE A 12 13.51 8.02 -7.85
N ASP A 13 14.08 9.09 -8.38
CA ASP A 13 15.33 9.68 -7.90
C ASP A 13 15.02 10.84 -6.93
N PRO A 14 15.30 10.69 -5.61
CA PRO A 14 15.03 11.73 -4.63
C PRO A 14 16.18 12.73 -4.43
N THR A 15 17.23 12.70 -5.25
CA THR A 15 18.46 13.50 -5.05
C THR A 15 18.17 14.98 -4.85
N LYS A 16 17.32 15.58 -5.69
CA LYS A 16 16.94 17.00 -5.57
C LYS A 16 16.34 17.34 -4.20
N LEU A 17 15.44 16.49 -3.71
CA LEU A 17 14.76 16.67 -2.43
C LEU A 17 15.74 16.58 -1.26
N SER A 18 16.71 15.67 -1.34
CA SER A 18 17.79 15.51 -0.37
C SER A 18 18.75 16.70 -0.38
N GLU A 19 19.17 17.18 -1.55
CA GLU A 19 20.17 18.26 -1.66
C GLU A 19 19.58 19.63 -1.30
N GLU A 20 18.37 19.93 -1.76
CA GLU A 20 17.78 21.27 -1.58
C GLU A 20 17.12 21.44 -0.21
N LEU A 21 16.50 20.38 0.33
CA LEU A 21 15.72 20.44 1.57
C LEU A 21 16.34 19.62 2.71
N GLY A 22 17.44 18.91 2.49
CA GLY A 22 18.07 18.05 3.50
C GLY A 22 17.23 16.83 3.87
N TRP A 23 16.18 16.54 3.11
CA TRP A 23 15.25 15.46 3.44
C TRP A 23 15.87 14.09 3.19
N ASN A 24 15.68 13.19 4.14
CA ASN A 24 16.03 11.79 4.02
C ASN A 24 14.90 10.94 4.61
N PRO A 25 14.66 9.72 4.09
CA PRO A 25 13.68 8.82 4.67
C PRO A 25 14.08 8.49 6.12
N SER A 26 13.11 8.55 7.02
CA SER A 26 13.31 8.25 8.44
C SER A 26 13.29 6.76 8.77
N LEU A 27 12.87 5.91 7.82
CA LEU A 27 12.69 4.48 8.01
C LEU A 27 13.22 3.72 6.78
N GLN A 28 13.79 2.55 7.02
CA GLN A 28 14.05 1.56 5.96
C GLN A 28 12.77 0.79 5.62
N PHE A 29 12.76 0.15 4.45
CA PHE A 29 11.57 -0.56 3.97
C PHE A 29 11.14 -1.68 4.93
N GLU A 30 12.09 -2.47 5.42
CA GLU A 30 11.85 -3.61 6.31
C GLU A 30 11.18 -3.17 7.61
N GLU A 31 11.69 -2.09 8.21
CA GLU A 31 11.13 -1.50 9.43
C GLU A 31 9.73 -0.92 9.18
N GLY A 32 9.54 -0.21 8.05
CA GLY A 32 8.25 0.33 7.65
C GLY A 32 7.21 -0.77 7.44
N LEU A 33 7.60 -1.89 6.82
CA LEU A 33 6.72 -3.03 6.56
C LEU A 33 6.30 -3.72 7.86
N GLU A 34 7.25 -3.97 8.77
CA GLU A 34 6.96 -4.57 10.08
C GLU A 34 5.97 -3.72 10.89
N LYS A 35 6.20 -2.40 10.93
CA LYS A 35 5.30 -1.44 11.61
C LYS A 35 3.92 -1.42 10.96
N THR A 36 3.87 -1.48 9.63
CA THR A 36 2.61 -1.52 8.88
C THR A 36 1.81 -2.77 9.25
N VAL A 37 2.41 -3.95 9.16
CA VAL A 37 1.74 -5.22 9.54
C VAL A 37 1.25 -5.17 10.98
N SER A 38 2.10 -4.72 11.91
CA SER A 38 1.75 -4.58 13.33
C SER A 38 0.57 -3.63 13.53
N TRP A 39 0.54 -2.53 12.78
CA TRP A 39 -0.57 -1.57 12.83
C TRP A 39 -1.88 -2.22 12.37
N TYR A 40 -1.89 -2.95 11.25
CA TYR A 40 -3.10 -3.63 10.78
C TYR A 40 -3.64 -4.63 11.81
N LEU A 41 -2.77 -5.43 12.44
CA LEU A 41 -3.15 -6.39 13.48
C LEU A 41 -3.71 -5.72 14.73
N ALA A 42 -3.20 -4.53 15.08
CA ALA A 42 -3.66 -3.77 16.23
C ALA A 42 -4.96 -2.98 15.98
N ASN A 43 -5.38 -2.81 14.73
CA ASN A 43 -6.49 -1.93 14.35
C ASN A 43 -7.65 -2.69 13.68
N GLN A 44 -8.06 -3.82 14.26
CA GLN A 44 -9.10 -4.68 13.69
C GLN A 44 -10.46 -3.98 13.53
N GLU A 45 -10.87 -3.15 14.49
CA GLU A 45 -12.13 -2.40 14.39
C GLU A 45 -12.15 -1.47 13.16
N TRP A 46 -11.02 -0.79 12.92
CA TRP A 46 -10.87 0.05 11.72
C TRP A 46 -10.96 -0.80 10.45
N MET A 47 -10.32 -1.97 10.44
CA MET A 47 -10.38 -2.90 9.32
C MET A 47 -11.81 -3.36 9.01
N ASP A 48 -12.57 -3.72 10.03
CA ASP A 48 -13.95 -4.18 9.87
C ASP A 48 -14.84 -3.08 9.28
N HIS A 49 -14.59 -1.82 9.65
CA HIS A 49 -15.32 -0.68 9.10
C HIS A 49 -15.03 -0.47 7.60
N VAL A 50 -13.76 -0.45 7.22
CA VAL A 50 -13.34 -0.10 5.84
C VAL A 50 -13.47 -1.26 4.85
N THR A 51 -13.55 -2.50 5.31
CA THR A 51 -13.67 -3.70 4.45
C THR A 51 -15.11 -4.20 4.29
N SER A 52 -16.10 -3.42 4.70
CA SER A 52 -17.51 -3.80 4.63
C SER A 52 -18.21 -3.32 3.34
N GLY A 53 -19.40 -3.86 3.07
CA GLY A 53 -20.34 -3.34 2.07
C GLY A 53 -19.76 -3.24 0.66
N GLN A 54 -19.56 -2.02 0.18
CA GLN A 54 -19.08 -1.75 -1.19
C GLN A 54 -17.71 -2.37 -1.46
N TYR A 55 -16.85 -2.46 -0.44
CA TYR A 55 -15.56 -3.12 -0.56
C TYR A 55 -15.71 -4.60 -0.91
N GLN A 56 -16.60 -5.31 -0.21
CA GLN A 56 -16.88 -6.74 -0.47
C GLN A 56 -17.51 -6.94 -1.85
N SER A 57 -18.47 -6.08 -2.22
CA SER A 57 -19.11 -6.12 -3.56
C SER A 57 -18.10 -5.90 -4.68
N TYR A 58 -17.19 -4.95 -4.52
CA TYR A 58 -16.08 -4.73 -5.45
C TYR A 58 -15.19 -5.96 -5.55
N TYR A 59 -14.80 -6.54 -4.40
CA TYR A 59 -13.91 -7.69 -4.36
C TYR A 59 -14.52 -8.91 -5.07
N GLN A 60 -15.80 -9.20 -4.81
CA GLN A 60 -16.54 -10.24 -5.50
C GLN A 60 -16.61 -9.99 -7.01
N LYS A 61 -16.88 -8.75 -7.44
CA LYS A 61 -16.92 -8.40 -8.87
C LYS A 61 -15.57 -8.59 -9.56
N GLN A 62 -14.47 -8.21 -8.89
CA GLN A 62 -13.13 -8.26 -9.50
C GLN A 62 -12.50 -9.66 -9.46
N TYR A 63 -12.79 -10.44 -8.42
CA TYR A 63 -12.06 -11.68 -8.11
C TYR A 63 -12.95 -12.91 -7.95
N GLY A 64 -14.28 -12.77 -7.83
CA GLY A 64 -15.18 -13.88 -7.50
C GLY A 64 -15.40 -14.93 -8.60
N GLU A 65 -15.15 -14.56 -9.86
CA GLU A 65 -15.25 -15.47 -11.02
C GLU A 65 -13.89 -15.68 -11.72
N ARG A 66 -12.80 -15.31 -11.04
CA ARG A 66 -11.44 -15.53 -11.54
C ARG A 66 -10.89 -16.90 -11.17
#